data_AF-A0A7Y6ZN87-F1
#
_entry.id   AF-A0A7Y6ZN87-F1
#
_cell.length_a   1.000
_cell.length_b   1.000
_cell.length_c   1.000
_cell.angle_alpha   90.00
_cell.angle_beta   90.00
_cell.angle_gamma   90.00
#
_symmetry.space_group_name_H-M   'P 1'
#
loop_
_entity.id
_entity.type
_entity.pdbx_description
1 polymer ?
#
loop_
_entity_poly.entity_id
_entity_poly.type
_entity_poly.pdbx_seq_one_letter_code
_entity_poly.pdbx_strand_id
1 'polypeptide(L)' 'MSELTKQYEQAKSNSKKFMQNGQIGAYLNALLEMNKYKRLMVAVVAN' A
#
# COMPACT_ATOMS: atom_id res chain seq x y z
N MET A 1 5.61 13.61 6.53
CA MET A 1 5.21 12.29 6.00
C MET A 1 4.89 11.40 7.18
N SER A 2 3.62 11.05 7.42
CA SER A 2 3.28 10.16 8.54
C SER A 2 3.77 8.75 8.25
N GLU A 3 3.97 7.96 9.31
CA GLU A 3 4.30 6.52 9.23
C GLU A 3 3.41 5.81 8.21
N LEU A 4 2.08 6.02 8.29
CA LEU A 4 1.08 5.43 7.41
C LEU A 4 1.27 5.82 5.94
N THR A 5 1.64 7.08 5.67
CA THR A 5 1.87 7.53 4.30
C THR A 5 3.17 6.93 3.72
N LYS A 6 4.21 6.72 4.54
CA LYS A 6 5.42 5.99 4.11
C LYS A 6 5.10 4.55 3.76
N GLN A 7 4.34 3.86 4.61
CA GLN A 7 3.93 2.46 4.40
C GLN A 7 3.06 2.32 3.14
N TYR A 8 2.15 3.26 2.89
CA TYR A 8 1.35 3.31 1.67
C TYR A 8 2.22 3.45 0.40
N GLU A 9 3.15 4.41 0.39
CA GLU A 9 4.02 4.63 -0.79
C GLU A 9 5.01 3.46 -0.99
N GLN A 10 5.45 2.79 0.07
CA GLN A 10 6.25 1.57 -0.04
C GLN A 10 5.44 0.43 -0.66
N ALA A 11 4.22 0.17 -0.18
CA ALA A 11 3.33 -0.86 -0.73
C ALA A 11 3.00 -0.57 -2.22
N LYS A 12 2.87 0.71 -2.60
CA LYS A 12 2.68 1.15 -3.99
C LYS A 12 3.90 0.92 -4.88
N SER A 13 5.10 1.14 -4.35
CA SER A 13 6.34 0.84 -5.08
C SER A 13 6.47 -0.67 -5.29
N ASN A 14 6.19 -1.45 -4.25
CA ASN A 14 6.23 -2.91 -4.29
C ASN A 14 5.20 -3.48 -5.26
N SER A 15 3.96 -2.97 -5.27
CA SER A 15 2.93 -3.44 -6.21
C SER A 15 3.35 -3.24 -7.67
N LYS A 16 3.92 -2.08 -8.02
CA LYS A 16 4.47 -1.85 -9.37
C LYS A 16 5.56 -2.84 -9.73
N LYS A 17 6.49 -3.09 -8.81
CA LYS A 17 7.59 -4.06 -9.01
C LYS A 17 7.05 -5.48 -9.20
N PHE A 18 6.11 -5.92 -8.37
CA PHE A 18 5.51 -7.24 -8.47
C PHE A 18 4.69 -7.42 -9.74
N MET A 19 3.97 -6.38 -10.18
CA MET A 19 3.25 -6.38 -11.45
C MET A 19 4.21 -6.54 -12.63
N GLN A 20 5.30 -5.75 -12.65
CA GLN A 20 6.33 -5.83 -13.70
C GLN A 20 7.02 -7.20 -13.75
N ASN A 21 7.23 -7.81 -12.58
CA ASN A 21 7.87 -9.11 -12.46
C ASN A 21 6.90 -10.29 -12.69
N GLY A 22 5.61 -10.05 -12.97
CA GLY A 22 4.61 -11.12 -13.10
C GLY A 22 4.28 -11.86 -11.80
N GLN A 23 4.64 -11.31 -10.64
CA GLN A 23 4.42 -11.91 -9.32
C GLN A 23 3.00 -11.59 -8.82
N ILE A 24 1.98 -12.22 -9.41
CA ILE A 24 0.55 -11.87 -9.20
C ILE A 24 0.14 -11.95 -7.73
N GLY A 25 0.55 -12.99 -6.99
CA GLY A 25 0.21 -13.12 -5.57
C GLY A 25 0.81 -12.01 -4.71
N ALA A 26 2.08 -11.66 -4.95
CA ALA A 26 2.75 -10.57 -4.24
C ALA A 26 2.16 -9.21 -4.62
N TYR A 27 1.80 -9.01 -5.89
CA TYR A 27 1.10 -7.84 -6.37
C TYR A 27 -0.24 -7.65 -5.65
N LEU A 28 -1.06 -8.70 -5.56
CA LEU A 28 -2.34 -8.66 -4.85
C LEU A 28 -2.15 -8.31 -3.37
N ASN A 29 -1.18 -8.93 -2.70
CA ASN A 29 -0.88 -8.63 -1.30
C ASN A 29 -0.46 -7.16 -1.10
N ALA A 30 0.36 -6.61 -1.99
CA ALA A 30 0.77 -5.21 -1.93
C ALA A 30 -0.42 -4.25 -2.13
N LEU A 31 -1.39 -4.59 -2.99
CA LEU A 31 -2.62 -3.82 -3.14
C LEU A 31 -3.49 -3.85 -1.89
N LEU A 32 -3.60 -5.00 -1.22
CA LEU A 32 -4.34 -5.13 0.04
C LEU A 32 -3.70 -4.27 1.14
N GLU A 33 -2.36 -4.26 1.22
CA GLU A 33 -1.62 -3.38 2.13
C GLU A 33 -1.88 -1.90 1.85
N MET A 34 -1.80 -1.48 0.58
CA MET A 34 -2.15 -0.11 0.19
C MET A 34 -3.56 0.27 0.64
N ASN A 35 -4.55 -0.62 0.45
CA ASN A 35 -5.92 -0.36 0.87
C ASN A 35 -6.02 -0.20 2.40
N LYS A 36 -5.36 -1.07 3.16
CA LYS A 36 -5.30 -1.00 4.62
C LYS A 36 -4.74 0.35 5.10
N TYR A 37 -3.59 0.76 4.59
CA TYR A 37 -2.97 2.04 4.99
C TYR A 37 -3.82 3.24 4.56
N LYS A 38 -4.45 3.20 3.39
CA LYS A 38 -5.37 4.24 2.94
C LYS A 38 -6.55 4.41 3.91
N ARG A 39 -7.15 3.30 4.37
CA ARG A 39 -8.25 3.34 5.35
C ARG A 39 -7.80 3.90 6.70
N LEU A 40 -6.61 3.50 7.17
CA LEU A 40 -6.04 4.03 8.41
C LEU A 40 -5.75 5.53 8.32
N MET A 41 -5.21 6.01 7.19
CA MET A 41 -4.99 7.43 6.97
C MET A 41 -6.29 8.24 7.01
N VAL A 42 -7.36 7.74 6.39
CA VAL A 42 -8.69 8.39 6.45
C VAL A 42 -9.23 8.42 7.88
N ALA A 43 -9.09 7.32 8.62
CA ALA A 43 -9.54 7.25 10.01
C ALA A 43 -8.78 8.23 10.93
N VAL A 44 -7.48 8.42 10.71
CA VAL A 44 -6.66 9.39 11.46
C VAL A 44 -7.06 10.84 11.15
N VAL A 45 -7.47 11.14 9.91
CA VAL A 45 -7.92 12.50 9.53
C VAL A 45 -9.33 12.80 10.03
N ALA A 46 -10.17 11.78 10.17
CA ALA A 46 -11.55 11.90 10.64
C ALA A 46 -11.68 12.07 12.16
N ASN A 47 -10.59 11.94 12.92
CA ASN A 47 -10.53 12.03 14.38
C ASN A 47 -9.81 13.32 14.80
#